data_AF-A0A6N7WFD5-F1
#
_entry.id   AF-A0A6N7WFD5-F1
#
_cell.length_a   1.000
_cell.length_b   1.000
_cell.length_c   1.000
_cell.angle_alpha   90.00
_cell.angle_beta   90.00
_cell.angle_gamma   90.00
#
_symmetry.space_group_name_H-M   'P 1'
#
loop_
_entity.id
_entity.type
_entity.pdbx_description
1 polymer ?
#
loop_
_entity_poly.entity_id
_entity_poly.type
_entity_poly.pdbx_seq_one_letter_code
_entity_poly.pdbx_strand_id
1 'polypeptide(L)'
;MGSIKDLPLAREKGKHLWLSELCDKKGSYHVEIDDAVGWGKIIHQFMTVPQANAFLYWCGAHETNSNQTMIRIDSPTSYTVPKRLYALGHFSKLVRPGWIRIDE
;
A
#
# COMPACT_ATOMS: atom_id res chain seq x y z
N MET A 1 -4.99 -5.02 12.52
CA MET A 1 -4.75 -5.78 11.27
C MET A 1 -4.26 -7.17 11.66
N GLY A 2 -4.61 -8.24 10.93
CA GLY A 2 -4.01 -9.55 11.15
C GLY A 2 -2.50 -9.55 10.84
N SER A 3 -1.75 -10.52 11.36
CA SER A 3 -0.33 -10.67 11.01
C SER A 3 -0.18 -11.05 9.53
N ILE A 4 0.69 -10.36 8.79
CA ILE A 4 1.10 -10.77 7.44
C ILE A 4 1.90 -12.08 7.56
N LYS A 5 1.59 -13.07 6.73
CA LYS A 5 2.20 -14.41 6.74
C LYS A 5 2.82 -14.72 5.38
N ASP A 6 3.78 -15.64 5.36
CA ASP A 6 4.30 -16.16 4.09
C ASP A 6 3.20 -16.91 3.32
N LEU A 7 3.29 -16.87 1.99
CA LEU A 7 2.37 -17.49 1.04
C LEU A 7 3.18 -18.31 0.02
N PRO A 8 3.81 -19.42 0.45
CA PRO A 8 4.86 -20.09 -0.34
C PRO A 8 4.32 -20.76 -1.60
N LEU A 9 3.04 -21.15 -1.62
CA LEU A 9 2.44 -21.88 -2.73
C LEU A 9 2.60 -21.16 -4.08
N ALA A 10 2.47 -19.83 -4.12
CA ALA A 10 2.67 -19.08 -5.36
C ALA A 10 4.10 -19.22 -5.87
N ARG A 11 5.10 -19.07 -4.98
CA ARG A 11 6.52 -19.25 -5.29
C ARG A 11 6.85 -20.68 -5.72
N GLU A 12 6.33 -21.68 -5.01
CA GLU A 12 6.50 -23.11 -5.34
C GLU A 12 5.94 -23.46 -6.73
N LYS A 13 4.90 -22.75 -7.18
CA LYS A 13 4.32 -22.90 -8.52
C LYS A 13 4.93 -21.98 -9.57
N GLY A 14 6.01 -21.25 -9.22
CA GLY A 14 6.65 -20.29 -10.12
C GLY A 14 5.72 -19.15 -10.55
N LYS A 15 4.77 -18.76 -9.70
CA LYS A 15 3.80 -17.68 -9.96
C LYS A 15 4.14 -16.43 -9.16
N HIS A 16 3.92 -15.29 -9.79
CA HIS A 16 3.99 -14.00 -9.11
C HIS A 16 2.79 -13.82 -8.18
N LEU A 17 3.03 -13.21 -7.02
CA LEU A 17 2.01 -12.91 -6.04
C LEU A 17 1.78 -11.40 -5.98
N TRP A 18 0.54 -10.96 -6.16
CA TRP A 18 0.18 -9.54 -6.08
C TRP A 18 -0.77 -9.33 -4.91
N LEU A 19 -0.51 -8.33 -4.07
CA LEU A 19 -1.57 -7.79 -3.22
C LEU A 19 -2.39 -6.83 -4.08
N SER A 20 -3.53 -7.31 -4.58
CA SER A 20 -4.38 -6.58 -5.52
C SER A 20 -5.22 -5.49 -4.86
N GLU A 21 -5.41 -5.55 -3.55
CA GLU A 21 -6.18 -4.56 -2.80
C GLU A 21 -5.87 -4.63 -1.31
N LEU A 22 -5.67 -3.46 -0.70
CA LEU A 22 -5.76 -3.26 0.74
C LEU A 22 -6.10 -1.80 1.05
N CYS A 23 -6.86 -1.57 2.12
CA CYS A 23 -7.04 -0.26 2.73
C CYS A 23 -7.45 -0.39 4.19
N ASP A 24 -7.47 0.73 4.91
CA ASP A 24 -8.19 0.83 6.18
C ASP A 24 -9.53 1.52 5.95
N LYS A 25 -10.62 0.74 6.05
CA LYS A 25 -11.97 1.26 5.90
C LYS A 25 -12.57 1.83 7.18
N LYS A 26 -11.94 1.59 8.33
CA LYS A 26 -12.51 1.96 9.62
C LYS A 26 -12.06 3.38 10.00
N GLY A 27 -12.94 4.09 10.71
CA GLY A 27 -12.60 5.36 11.32
C GLY A 27 -12.49 6.54 10.35
N SER A 28 -11.79 7.57 10.81
CA SER A 28 -11.64 8.85 10.13
C SER A 28 -10.51 8.86 9.11
N TYR A 29 -10.51 9.86 8.25
CA TYR A 29 -9.42 10.12 7.32
C TYR A 29 -8.21 10.72 8.04
N HIS A 30 -7.14 9.95 8.18
CA HIS A 30 -5.90 10.39 8.83
C HIS A 30 -4.91 10.95 7.81
N VAL A 31 -4.31 12.11 8.08
CA VAL A 31 -3.30 12.73 7.20
C VAL A 31 -1.89 12.70 7.77
N GLU A 32 -1.76 12.27 9.03
CA GLU A 32 -0.55 12.39 9.84
C GLU A 32 0.54 11.37 9.50
N ILE A 33 1.75 11.60 10.05
CA ILE A 33 2.93 10.78 9.77
C ILE A 33 2.81 9.36 10.33
N ASP A 34 2.13 9.18 11.46
CA ASP A 34 1.95 7.88 12.10
C ASP A 34 1.20 6.89 11.19
N ASP A 35 0.17 7.38 10.47
CA ASP A 35 -0.54 6.61 9.45
C ASP A 35 0.41 6.21 8.32
N ALA A 36 1.24 7.14 7.84
CA ALA A 36 2.18 6.88 6.75
C ALA A 36 3.27 5.85 7.12
N VAL A 37 3.81 5.93 8.34
CA VAL A 37 4.79 4.96 8.86
C VAL A 37 4.15 3.59 9.01
N GLY A 38 2.90 3.53 9.48
CA GLY A 38 2.12 2.29 9.53
C GLY A 38 1.97 1.64 8.15
N TRP A 39 1.58 2.42 7.13
CA TRP A 39 1.49 1.94 5.75
C TRP A 39 2.83 1.56 5.15
N GLY A 40 3.90 2.33 5.42
CA GLY A 40 5.25 1.99 5.01
C GLY A 40 5.69 0.62 5.52
N LYS A 41 5.40 0.32 6.80
CA LYS A 41 5.64 -1.00 7.40
C LYS A 41 4.83 -2.10 6.69
N ILE A 42 3.55 -1.87 6.44
CA ILE A 42 2.68 -2.85 5.75
C ILE A 42 3.21 -3.16 4.35
N ILE A 43 3.50 -2.13 3.55
CA ILE A 43 4.02 -2.28 2.18
C ILE A 43 5.34 -3.06 2.22
N HIS A 44 6.28 -2.65 3.10
CA HIS A 44 7.54 -3.35 3.27
C HIS A 44 7.34 -4.83 3.63
N GLN A 45 6.48 -5.13 4.60
CA GLN A 45 6.22 -6.50 5.03
C GLN A 45 5.60 -7.36 3.92
N PHE A 46 4.73 -6.81 3.06
CA PHE A 46 4.23 -7.54 1.89
C PHE A 46 5.31 -7.84 0.87
N MET A 47 6.26 -6.91 0.67
CA MET A 47 7.38 -7.13 -0.26
C MET A 47 8.41 -8.13 0.28
N THR A 48 8.53 -8.30 1.60
CA THR A 48 9.58 -9.15 2.22
C THR A 48 9.09 -10.47 2.79
N VAL A 49 7.90 -10.53 3.38
CA VAL A 49 7.39 -11.74 4.07
C VAL A 49 6.79 -12.74 3.07
N PRO A 50 5.68 -12.46 2.37
CA PRO A 50 5.17 -13.33 1.32
C PRO A 50 5.89 -13.14 -0.02
N GLN A 51 6.85 -12.20 -0.09
CA GLN A 51 7.62 -11.86 -1.29
C GLN A 51 6.72 -11.46 -2.48
N ALA A 52 5.77 -10.56 -2.21
CA ALA A 52 4.88 -10.06 -3.26
C ALA A 52 5.67 -9.31 -4.36
N ASN A 53 5.16 -9.39 -5.59
CA ASN A 53 5.70 -8.71 -6.77
C ASN A 53 4.99 -7.37 -7.05
N ALA A 54 3.84 -7.14 -6.43
CA ALA A 54 3.10 -5.89 -6.54
C ALA A 54 2.25 -5.63 -5.29
N PHE A 55 2.01 -4.34 -5.03
CA PHE A 55 1.12 -3.85 -3.99
C PHE A 55 0.20 -2.80 -4.59
N LEU A 56 -1.12 -3.00 -4.49
CA LEU A 56 -2.13 -2.08 -4.95
C LEU A 56 -2.98 -1.65 -3.75
N TYR A 57 -3.01 -0.33 -3.50
CA TYR A 57 -3.96 0.26 -2.57
C TYR A 57 -5.34 0.30 -3.19
N TRP A 58 -6.39 0.21 -2.38
CA TRP A 58 -7.79 0.15 -2.86
C TRP A 58 -8.20 1.34 -3.74
N CYS A 59 -8.42 2.53 -3.18
CA CYS A 59 -8.75 3.72 -3.97
C CYS A 59 -7.55 4.67 -4.08
N GLY A 60 -7.31 5.15 -5.31
CA GLY A 60 -6.37 6.23 -5.57
C GLY A 60 -6.90 7.59 -5.11
N ALA A 61 -8.05 8.01 -5.67
CA ALA A 61 -8.77 9.21 -5.27
C ALA A 61 -10.27 8.90 -5.15
N HIS A 62 -10.94 9.40 -4.11
CA HIS A 62 -12.34 9.11 -3.82
C HIS A 62 -12.92 10.14 -2.84
N GLU A 63 -14.20 10.47 -2.98
CA GLU A 63 -14.97 11.23 -2.01
C GLU A 63 -15.37 10.32 -0.84
N THR A 64 -14.60 10.36 0.25
CA THR A 64 -14.85 9.53 1.44
C THR A 64 -14.23 10.16 2.68
N ASN A 65 -14.80 9.89 3.86
CA ASN A 65 -14.26 10.36 5.13
C ASN A 65 -13.38 9.33 5.84
N SER A 66 -12.91 8.30 5.13
CA SER A 66 -12.14 7.18 5.68
C SER A 66 -10.85 6.94 4.89
N ASN A 67 -9.92 6.20 5.47
CA ASN A 67 -8.64 5.86 4.86
C ASN A 67 -8.73 4.93 3.63
N GLN A 68 -9.92 4.64 3.08
CA GLN A 68 -10.09 3.83 1.88
C GLN A 68 -9.40 4.40 0.63
N THR A 69 -9.05 5.69 0.66
CA THR A 69 -8.42 6.41 -0.46
C THR A 69 -7.07 7.03 -0.12
N MET A 70 -6.20 7.10 -1.13
CA MET A 70 -4.92 7.79 -1.07
C MET A 70 -5.02 9.31 -1.29
N ILE A 71 -6.08 9.80 -1.93
CA ILE A 71 -6.37 11.23 -2.09
C ILE A 71 -7.85 11.41 -1.78
N ARG A 72 -8.20 12.22 -0.79
CA ARG A 72 -9.60 12.52 -0.48
C ARG A 72 -10.05 13.69 -1.32
N ILE A 73 -11.11 13.50 -2.08
CA ILE A 73 -11.80 14.58 -2.78
C ILE A 73 -12.72 15.24 -1.75
N ASP A 74 -12.49 16.52 -1.46
CA ASP A 74 -13.28 17.29 -0.48
C ASP A 74 -14.42 18.06 -1.17
N SER A 75 -14.20 18.46 -2.43
CA SER A 75 -15.18 19.13 -3.29
C SER A 75 -14.75 18.99 -4.76
N PRO A 76 -15.57 19.47 -5.73
CA PRO A 76 -15.16 19.49 -7.14
C PRO A 76 -13.85 20.26 -7.44
N THR A 77 -13.39 21.12 -6.52
CA THR A 77 -12.21 21.98 -6.71
C THR A 77 -11.17 21.85 -5.60
N SER A 78 -11.34 20.94 -4.63
CA SER A 78 -10.42 20.78 -3.51
C SER A 78 -10.22 19.32 -3.11
N TYR A 79 -9.03 19.02 -2.59
CA TYR A 79 -8.64 17.69 -2.16
C TYR A 79 -7.62 17.75 -1.03
N THR A 80 -7.58 16.66 -0.25
CA THR A 80 -6.63 16.46 0.83
C THR A 80 -5.73 15.28 0.50
N VAL A 81 -4.42 15.48 0.66
CA VAL A 81 -3.39 14.45 0.45
C VAL A 81 -2.85 13.98 1.81
N PRO A 82 -2.94 12.68 2.14
CA PRO A 82 -2.43 12.12 3.37
C PRO A 82 -0.96 11.70 3.20
N LYS A 83 -0.21 11.63 4.29
CA LYS A 83 1.20 11.23 4.22
C LYS A 83 1.41 9.79 3.71
N ARG A 84 0.43 8.89 3.85
CA ARG A 84 0.50 7.51 3.31
C ARG A 84 0.66 7.43 1.79
N LEU A 85 0.20 8.44 1.04
CA LEU A 85 0.45 8.51 -0.41
C LEU A 85 1.96 8.55 -0.69
N TYR A 86 2.71 9.31 0.10
CA TYR A 86 4.16 9.41 -0.05
C TYR A 86 4.90 8.16 0.41
N ALA A 87 4.37 7.43 1.41
CA ALA A 87 4.91 6.12 1.79
C ALA A 87 4.82 5.12 0.63
N LEU A 88 3.67 5.01 -0.02
CA LEU A 88 3.52 4.21 -1.25
C LEU A 88 4.37 4.79 -2.40
N GLY A 89 4.40 6.11 -2.53
CA GLY A 89 5.17 6.83 -3.53
C GLY A 89 6.67 6.57 -3.43
N HIS A 90 7.22 6.40 -2.23
CA HIS A 90 8.64 6.07 -2.03
C HIS A 90 9.00 4.75 -2.70
N PHE A 91 8.17 3.71 -2.52
CA PHE A 91 8.32 2.44 -3.23
C PHE A 91 8.08 2.61 -4.74
N SER A 92 6.95 3.18 -5.15
CA SER A 92 6.57 3.27 -6.57
C SER A 92 7.54 4.09 -7.42
N LYS A 93 8.10 5.16 -6.85
CA LYS A 93 9.06 6.04 -7.56
C LYS A 93 10.43 5.39 -7.71
N LEU A 94 10.88 4.62 -6.70
CA LEU A 94 12.24 4.09 -6.63
C LEU A 94 12.35 2.60 -6.96
N VAL A 95 11.25 1.85 -6.98
CA VAL A 95 11.21 0.43 -7.35
C VAL A 95 10.35 0.31 -8.61
N ARG A 96 11.00 0.05 -9.75
CA ARG A 96 10.35 0.07 -11.07
C ARG A 96 9.99 -1.34 -11.54
N PRO A 97 9.01 -1.50 -12.45
CA PRO A 97 8.68 -2.80 -13.02
C PRO A 97 9.92 -3.50 -13.59
N GLY A 98 10.03 -4.81 -13.34
CA GLY A 98 11.17 -5.63 -13.76
C GLY A 98 12.36 -5.62 -12.79
N TRP A 99 12.35 -4.78 -11.76
CA TRP A 99 13.39 -4.82 -10.72
C TRP A 99 13.22 -6.05 -9.83
N ILE A 100 14.35 -6.57 -9.34
CA ILE A 100 14.42 -7.78 -8.52
C ILE A 100 14.86 -7.37 -7.11
N ARG A 101 14.14 -7.86 -6.09
CA ARG A 101 14.55 -7.72 -4.70
C ARG A 101 15.82 -8.55 -4.47
N ILE A 102 16.87 -7.93 -3.97
CA ILE A 102 18.09 -8.60 -3.55
C ILE A 102 17.99 -9.01 -2.07
N ASP A 103 18.73 -10.05 -1.71
CA ASP A 103 19.00 -10.38 -0.32
C ASP A 103 20.26 -9.63 0.16
N GLU A 104 20.46 -9.56 1.47
CA GLU A 104 21.65 -8.97 2.10
C GLU A 104 22.90 -9.86 1.91
#